data_AF-A0A7V7PL41-F1
#
_entry.id   AF-A0A7V7PL41-F1
#
_cell.length_a   1.000
_cell.length_b   1.000
_cell.length_c   1.000
_cell.angle_alpha   90.00
_cell.angle_beta   90.00
_cell.angle_gamma   90.00
#
_symmetry.space_group_name_H-M   'P 1'
#
loop_
_entity.id
_entity.type
_entity.pdbx_description
1 polymer ?
#
loop_
_entity_poly.entity_id
_entity_poly.type
_entity_poly.pdbx_seq_one_letter_code
_entity_poly.pdbx_strand_id
1 'polypeptide(L)'
;MTALPGARSLLSPAAAEGGSTVLLRARLFAGCLAGALVLHALASRTGAPFAYLAAACLALGLLVLGLLAGRESILGPGALLAGFAALAWPLFPALEAAGTPADAIGGRAVWPEVLVLLFASRLLAERAEVRLEVAFDGRGGGGTAAPGAQSLGAALFLGAGLALLFYRFFPLDTAASGPAGVLLRALAGPTAVHLAIVLLFFVLLAALLDGAAMLIREARWLGQARREGRTAWSSLPAQSRVRAWLAAPDRPAGEPTPLDEVHAASRRFLRVLLSFLPLLGFLGTVIGLSIAVGALGSRGASPGVDLGGSLAGLAIQFETTLLGLLGGLVGAFALALLDKREAELEAACRRLAASAGAAGDAA
;
A
#
# COMPACT_ATOMS: atom_id res chain seq x y z
N MET A 1 -35.40 -0.89 19.98
CA MET A 1 -34.00 -1.12 20.42
C MET A 1 -34.00 -1.87 21.74
N THR A 2 -34.23 -3.18 21.68
CA THR A 2 -34.10 -4.08 22.82
C THR A 2 -32.63 -4.46 22.94
N ALA A 3 -31.98 -3.97 23.99
CA ALA A 3 -30.61 -4.34 24.31
C ALA A 3 -30.56 -5.85 24.59
N LEU A 4 -29.72 -6.58 23.85
CA LEU A 4 -29.42 -7.99 24.09
C LEU A 4 -28.98 -8.19 25.57
N PRO A 5 -29.78 -8.88 26.40
CA PRO A 5 -29.40 -9.16 27.78
C PRO A 5 -28.45 -10.36 27.79
N GLY A 6 -27.18 -10.14 28.11
CA GLY A 6 -26.22 -11.23 28.35
C GLY A 6 -24.75 -10.98 27.99
N ALA A 7 -24.42 -9.93 27.24
CA ALA A 7 -23.06 -9.77 26.69
C ALA A 7 -21.98 -9.23 27.66
N ARG A 8 -22.30 -8.97 28.94
CA ARG A 8 -21.39 -8.24 29.85
C ARG A 8 -20.46 -9.12 30.71
N SER A 9 -20.60 -10.44 30.77
CA SER A 9 -19.84 -11.28 31.71
C SER A 9 -18.76 -12.19 31.10
N LEU A 10 -18.52 -12.12 29.79
CA LEU A 10 -17.51 -12.95 29.09
C LEU A 10 -16.34 -12.14 28.53
N LEU A 11 -15.86 -11.15 29.29
CA LEU A 11 -14.50 -10.63 29.08
C LEU A 11 -13.51 -11.70 29.56
N SER A 12 -13.31 -12.69 28.68
CA SER A 12 -12.36 -13.78 28.88
C SER A 12 -10.93 -13.21 29.01
N PRO A 13 -10.08 -13.75 29.91
CA PRO A 13 -8.66 -13.41 30.01
C PRO A 13 -7.88 -13.57 28.69
N ALA A 14 -8.41 -14.33 27.71
CA ALA A 14 -7.83 -14.48 26.38
C ALA A 14 -7.79 -13.17 25.55
N ALA A 15 -8.66 -12.19 25.83
CA ALA A 15 -8.63 -10.89 25.16
C ALA A 15 -7.43 -10.03 25.61
N ALA A 16 -6.94 -10.22 26.84
CA ALA A 16 -5.75 -9.53 27.34
C ALA A 16 -4.46 -10.06 26.71
N GLU A 17 -4.40 -11.35 26.34
CA GLU A 17 -3.22 -11.94 25.73
C GLU A 17 -3.04 -11.52 24.26
N GLY A 18 -4.12 -11.42 23.47
CA GLY A 18 -4.07 -11.04 22.05
C GLY A 18 -3.45 -9.67 21.81
N GLY A 19 -3.93 -8.64 22.51
CA GLY A 19 -3.46 -7.26 22.37
C GLY A 19 -1.97 -7.08 22.73
N SER A 20 -1.44 -7.93 23.63
CA SER A 20 -0.02 -7.89 24.01
C SER A 20 0.91 -8.24 22.84
N THR A 21 0.49 -9.17 21.97
CA THR A 21 1.32 -9.66 20.86
C THR A 21 1.40 -8.67 19.70
N VAL A 22 0.28 -8.00 19.37
CA VAL A 22 0.24 -6.98 18.31
C VAL A 22 1.03 -5.74 18.73
N LEU A 23 0.85 -5.29 19.98
CA LEU A 23 1.61 -4.20 20.57
C LEU A 23 3.12 -4.48 20.57
N LEU A 24 3.52 -5.70 20.92
CA LEU A 24 4.92 -6.11 20.91
C LEU A 24 5.50 -6.06 19.48
N ARG A 25 4.76 -6.54 18.48
CA ARG A 25 5.16 -6.46 17.06
C ARG A 25 5.32 -5.01 16.60
N ALA A 26 4.36 -4.14 16.91
CA ALA A 26 4.43 -2.72 16.57
C ALA A 26 5.67 -2.05 17.20
N ARG A 27 5.99 -2.37 18.46
CA ARG A 27 7.20 -1.86 19.13
C ARG A 27 8.49 -2.41 18.50
N LEU A 28 8.52 -3.70 18.15
CA LEU A 28 9.65 -4.31 17.46
C LEU A 28 9.92 -3.60 16.12
N PHE A 29 8.87 -3.37 15.31
CA PHE A 29 9.01 -2.68 14.03
C PHE A 29 9.40 -1.21 14.19
N ALA A 30 8.90 -0.52 15.22
CA ALA A 30 9.34 0.84 15.54
C ALA A 30 10.83 0.89 15.94
N GLY A 31 11.32 -0.09 16.71
CA GLY A 31 12.75 -0.24 17.01
C GLY A 31 13.58 -0.49 15.75
N CYS A 32 13.14 -1.40 14.88
CA CYS A 32 13.80 -1.68 13.61
C CYS A 32 13.81 -0.45 12.69
N LEU A 33 12.71 0.31 12.63
CA LEU A 33 12.62 1.54 11.86
C LEU A 33 13.59 2.61 12.37
N ALA A 34 13.68 2.79 13.69
CA ALA A 34 14.65 3.70 14.30
C ALA A 34 16.09 3.30 13.95
N GLY A 35 16.42 2.00 14.04
CA GLY A 35 17.73 1.47 13.63
C GLY A 35 18.02 1.69 12.14
N ALA A 36 17.05 1.42 11.26
CA ALA A 36 17.18 1.66 9.82
C ALA A 36 17.39 3.15 9.50
N LEU A 37 16.71 4.05 10.22
CA LEU A 37 16.83 5.49 10.03
C LEU A 37 18.21 6.00 10.47
N VAL A 38 18.74 5.49 11.59
CA VAL A 38 20.12 5.77 12.02
C VAL A 38 21.11 5.28 10.96
N LEU A 39 20.95 4.04 10.49
CA LEU A 39 21.81 3.46 9.46
C LEU A 39 21.78 4.27 8.15
N HIS A 40 20.59 4.72 7.75
CA HIS A 40 20.40 5.58 6.59
C HIS A 40 21.08 6.95 6.79
N ALA A 41 20.93 7.58 7.95
CA ALA A 41 21.61 8.84 8.30
C ALA A 41 23.14 8.70 8.35
N LEU A 42 23.66 7.54 8.78
CA LEU A 42 25.09 7.23 8.76
C LEU A 42 25.62 7.06 7.34
N ALA A 43 24.86 6.38 6.48
CA ALA A 43 25.20 6.18 5.08
C ALA A 43 25.14 7.48 4.26
N SER A 44 24.29 8.43 4.66
CA SER A 44 24.08 9.71 3.97
C SER A 44 24.94 10.88 4.48
N ARG A 45 25.89 10.63 5.40
CA ARG A 45 26.69 11.68 6.08
C ARG A 45 27.39 12.66 5.14
N THR A 46 27.80 12.22 3.96
CA THR A 46 28.47 13.08 2.97
C THR A 46 27.43 13.69 2.02
N GLY A 47 27.03 14.93 2.29
CA GLY A 47 26.21 15.72 1.36
C GLY A 47 24.70 15.74 1.63
N ALA A 48 24.27 15.42 2.85
CA ALA A 48 22.87 15.52 3.21
C ALA A 48 22.39 16.96 3.39
N PRO A 49 21.31 17.40 2.71
CA PRO A 49 20.72 18.70 3.00
C PRO A 49 20.23 18.74 4.46
N PHE A 50 20.43 19.89 5.10
CA PHE A 50 20.06 20.12 6.50
C PHE A 50 18.58 19.76 6.78
N ALA A 51 17.68 20.09 5.84
CA ALA A 51 16.26 19.78 5.96
C ALA A 51 15.98 18.27 6.11
N TYR A 52 16.71 17.43 5.38
CA TYR A 52 16.58 15.98 5.50
C TYR A 52 17.08 15.49 6.86
N LEU A 53 18.24 15.98 7.33
CA LEU A 53 18.78 15.59 8.64
C LEU A 53 17.85 16.00 9.77
N ALA A 54 17.27 17.20 9.69
CA ALA A 54 16.28 17.68 10.64
C ALA A 54 15.03 16.79 10.66
N ALA A 55 14.49 16.43 9.49
CA ALA A 55 13.33 15.53 9.38
C ALA A 55 13.64 14.13 9.93
N ALA A 56 14.81 13.56 9.62
CA ALA A 56 15.24 12.27 10.13
C ALA A 56 15.43 12.29 11.65
N CYS A 57 16.03 13.34 12.20
CA CYS A 57 16.20 13.50 13.65
C CYS A 57 14.84 13.64 14.35
N LEU A 58 13.92 14.42 13.79
CA LEU A 58 12.57 14.58 14.32
C LEU A 58 11.79 13.25 14.28
N ALA A 59 11.88 12.51 13.17
CA ALA A 59 11.25 11.19 13.04
C ALA A 59 11.82 10.21 14.07
N LEU A 60 13.14 10.17 14.23
CA LEU A 60 13.81 9.35 15.24
C LEU A 60 13.36 9.72 16.66
N GLY A 61 13.31 11.02 16.97
CA GLY A 61 12.83 11.52 18.25
C GLY A 61 11.39 11.08 18.56
N LEU A 62 10.48 11.17 17.58
CA LEU A 62 9.10 10.71 17.72
C LEU A 62 9.00 9.19 17.92
N LEU A 63 9.80 8.40 17.20
CA LEU A 63 9.83 6.94 17.35
C LEU A 63 10.36 6.53 18.72
N VAL A 64 11.48 7.10 19.16
CA VAL A 64 12.07 6.83 20.48
C VAL A 64 11.13 7.28 21.59
N LEU A 65 10.53 8.48 21.49
CA LEU A 65 9.56 8.96 22.46
C LEU A 65 8.33 8.06 22.53
N GLY A 66 7.80 7.64 21.38
CA GLY A 66 6.67 6.71 21.33
C GLY A 66 6.98 5.35 21.95
N LEU A 67 8.19 4.83 21.74
CA LEU A 67 8.67 3.58 22.35
C LEU A 67 8.82 3.71 23.87
N LEU A 68 9.52 4.75 24.35
CA LEU A 68 9.79 4.97 25.77
C LEU A 68 8.53 5.30 26.56
N ALA A 69 7.66 6.14 26.01
CA ALA A 69 6.40 6.51 26.67
C ALA A 69 5.32 5.43 26.53
N GLY A 70 5.55 4.37 25.74
CA GLY A 70 4.52 3.38 25.39
C GLY A 70 3.32 3.99 24.66
N ARG A 71 3.47 5.18 24.08
CA ARG A 71 2.39 5.95 23.45
C ARG A 71 2.32 5.66 21.96
N GLU A 72 1.41 4.79 21.58
CA GLU A 72 1.23 4.44 20.17
C GLU A 72 0.88 5.63 19.29
N SER A 73 0.08 6.59 19.78
CA SER A 73 -0.34 7.77 19.01
C SER A 73 0.83 8.44 18.28
N ILE A 74 2.00 8.49 18.92
CA ILE A 74 3.23 9.16 18.46
C ILE A 74 3.98 8.34 17.39
N LEU A 75 3.92 7.01 17.43
CA LEU A 75 4.71 6.14 16.53
C LEU A 75 4.37 6.31 15.04
N GLY A 76 3.15 6.72 14.72
CA GLY A 76 2.63 6.82 13.34
C GLY A 76 3.10 8.08 12.64
N PRO A 77 2.95 9.27 13.26
CA PRO A 77 3.63 10.47 12.80
C PRO A 77 5.13 10.26 12.62
N GLY A 78 5.80 9.58 13.56
CA GLY A 78 7.22 9.21 13.43
C GLY A 78 7.50 8.33 12.20
N ALA A 79 6.69 7.30 11.98
CA ALA A 79 6.81 6.42 10.83
C ALA A 79 6.56 7.12 9.48
N LEU A 80 5.53 7.97 9.43
CA LEU A 80 5.21 8.77 8.25
C LEU A 80 6.36 9.72 7.92
N LEU A 81 6.87 10.45 8.93
CA LEU A 81 7.97 11.38 8.74
C LEU A 81 9.26 10.67 8.30
N ALA A 82 9.57 9.50 8.89
CA ALA A 82 10.71 8.68 8.48
C ALA A 82 10.59 8.22 7.02
N GLY A 83 9.40 7.71 6.63
CA GLY A 83 9.15 7.25 5.26
C GLY A 83 9.22 8.39 4.24
N PHE A 84 8.65 9.57 4.53
CA PHE A 84 8.75 10.74 3.65
C PHE A 84 10.17 11.29 3.56
N ALA A 85 10.93 11.31 4.67
CA ALA A 85 12.33 11.71 4.65
C ALA A 85 13.17 10.78 3.76
N ALA A 86 12.98 9.45 3.88
CA ALA A 86 13.65 8.46 3.03
C ALA A 86 13.25 8.58 1.55
N LEU A 87 12.00 8.93 1.26
CA LEU A 87 11.52 9.14 -0.12
C LEU A 87 12.07 10.43 -0.74
N ALA A 88 12.19 11.50 0.05
CA ALA A 88 12.68 12.78 -0.43
C ALA A 88 14.18 12.76 -0.71
N TRP A 89 14.95 11.97 0.04
CA TRP A 89 16.40 11.86 -0.09
C TRP A 89 16.93 11.63 -1.52
N PRO A 90 16.49 10.59 -2.27
CA PRO A 90 16.96 10.37 -3.62
C PRO A 90 16.54 11.46 -4.61
N LEU A 91 15.48 12.23 -4.28
CA LEU A 91 14.95 13.28 -5.15
C LEU A 91 15.69 14.61 -5.01
N PHE A 92 16.34 14.87 -3.87
CA PHE A 92 17.06 16.13 -3.64
C PHE A 92 18.14 16.43 -4.69
N PRO A 93 19.06 15.51 -5.03
CA PRO A 93 20.06 15.80 -6.06
C PRO A 93 19.43 16.01 -7.44
N ALA A 94 18.31 15.35 -7.75
CA ALA A 94 17.61 15.54 -9.02
C ALA A 94 17.03 16.96 -9.13
N LEU A 95 16.53 17.52 -8.02
CA LEU A 95 16.05 18.91 -7.96
C LEU A 95 17.19 19.93 -8.11
N GLU A 96 18.36 19.63 -7.55
CA GLU A 96 19.52 20.56 -7.60
C GLU A 96 20.28 20.51 -8.94
N ALA A 97 20.45 19.33 -9.52
CA ALA A 97 21.31 19.13 -10.69
C ALA A 97 20.60 19.35 -12.04
N ALA A 98 19.29 19.67 -12.05
CA ALA A 98 18.43 19.64 -13.25
C ALA A 98 18.52 18.30 -14.04
N GLY A 99 19.01 17.24 -13.39
CA GLY A 99 19.15 15.90 -13.95
C GLY A 99 17.86 15.10 -13.79
N THR A 100 17.80 13.93 -14.42
CA THR A 100 16.62 13.09 -14.29
C THR A 100 16.61 12.35 -12.95
N PRO A 101 15.44 12.13 -12.31
CA PRO A 101 15.36 11.38 -11.07
C PRO A 101 15.97 9.98 -11.16
N ALA A 102 15.88 9.35 -12.32
CA ALA A 102 16.41 8.03 -12.57
C ALA A 102 17.96 8.01 -12.57
N ASP A 103 18.61 9.05 -13.10
CA ASP A 103 20.07 9.19 -13.04
C ASP A 103 20.55 9.37 -11.59
N ALA A 104 19.80 10.14 -10.79
CA ALA A 104 20.10 10.34 -9.37
C ALA A 104 19.98 9.04 -8.55
N ILE A 105 19.13 8.11 -8.97
CA ILE A 105 18.90 6.83 -8.29
C ILE A 105 19.91 5.76 -8.74
N GLY A 106 20.21 5.67 -10.04
CA GLY A 106 20.98 4.56 -10.63
C GLY A 106 22.39 4.39 -10.08
N GLY A 107 23.05 5.50 -9.70
CA GLY A 107 24.41 5.49 -9.16
C GLY A 107 24.52 5.30 -7.64
N ARG A 108 23.40 5.26 -6.90
CA ARG A 108 23.41 5.32 -5.43
C ARG A 108 23.00 4.00 -4.79
N ALA A 109 23.51 3.77 -3.58
CA ALA A 109 23.08 2.66 -2.75
C ALA A 109 21.70 2.99 -2.15
N VAL A 110 20.63 2.47 -2.73
CA VAL A 110 19.24 2.70 -2.29
C VAL A 110 18.76 1.78 -1.16
N TRP A 111 19.61 0.85 -0.72
CA TRP A 111 19.20 -0.16 0.27
C TRP A 111 18.82 0.43 1.65
N PRO A 112 19.45 1.51 2.16
CA PRO A 112 19.02 2.08 3.44
C PRO A 112 17.62 2.70 3.36
N GLU A 113 17.30 3.39 2.26
CA GLU A 113 15.99 3.99 1.98
C GLU A 113 14.93 2.90 1.90
N VAL A 114 15.22 1.82 1.18
CA VAL A 114 14.32 0.66 1.08
C VAL A 114 14.05 0.05 2.45
N LEU A 115 15.05 -0.10 3.32
CA LEU A 115 14.83 -0.60 4.68
C LEU A 115 13.91 0.32 5.49
N VAL A 116 14.14 1.64 5.46
CA VAL A 116 13.29 2.61 6.15
C VAL A 116 11.85 2.53 5.65
N LEU A 117 11.65 2.47 4.34
CA LEU A 117 10.33 2.37 3.72
C LEU A 117 9.62 1.04 4.07
N LEU A 118 10.33 -0.08 4.07
CA LEU A 118 9.79 -1.39 4.46
C LEU A 118 9.35 -1.41 5.92
N PHE A 119 10.18 -0.91 6.84
CA PHE A 119 9.83 -0.88 8.27
C PHE A 119 8.74 0.15 8.58
N ALA A 120 8.75 1.32 7.93
CA ALA A 120 7.68 2.30 8.04
C ALA A 120 6.35 1.72 7.55
N SER A 121 6.38 0.99 6.43
CA SER A 121 5.22 0.28 5.92
C SER A 121 4.67 -0.73 6.92
N ARG A 122 5.52 -1.62 7.44
CA ARG A 122 5.11 -2.66 8.40
C ARG A 122 4.58 -2.08 9.70
N LEU A 123 5.22 -1.05 10.23
CA LEU A 123 4.74 -0.36 11.43
C LEU A 123 3.36 0.27 11.20
N LEU A 124 3.13 0.93 10.07
CA LEU A 124 1.83 1.54 9.76
C LEU A 124 0.73 0.52 9.50
N ALA A 125 1.07 -0.67 9.00
CA ALA A 125 0.11 -1.77 8.85
C ALA A 125 -0.33 -2.30 10.22
N GLU A 126 0.61 -2.67 11.09
CA GLU A 126 0.32 -3.18 12.44
C GLU A 126 -0.47 -2.16 13.27
N ARG A 127 -0.14 -0.86 13.16
CA ARG A 127 -0.91 0.20 13.83
C ARG A 127 -2.34 0.32 13.35
N ALA A 128 -2.59 0.06 12.06
CA ALA A 128 -3.95 0.11 11.53
C ALA A 128 -4.78 -1.06 12.06
N GLU A 129 -4.17 -2.23 12.23
CA GLU A 129 -4.79 -3.39 12.88
C GLU A 129 -5.17 -3.07 14.35
N VAL A 130 -4.23 -2.54 15.16
CA VAL A 130 -4.50 -2.18 16.57
C VAL A 130 -5.62 -1.16 16.71
N ARG A 131 -5.63 -0.11 15.87
CA ARG A 131 -6.70 0.91 15.93
C ARG A 131 -8.07 0.33 15.64
N LEU A 132 -8.14 -0.62 14.71
CA LEU A 132 -9.40 -1.25 14.36
C LEU A 132 -9.86 -2.24 15.45
N GLU A 133 -8.93 -2.89 16.15
CA GLU A 133 -9.20 -3.71 17.34
C GLU A 133 -9.90 -2.90 18.44
N VAL A 134 -9.26 -1.81 18.85
CA VAL A 134 -9.73 -0.94 19.93
C VAL A 134 -11.10 -0.33 19.58
N ALA A 135 -11.31 0.04 18.32
CA ALA A 135 -12.58 0.58 17.86
C ALA A 135 -13.73 -0.45 17.90
N PHE A 136 -13.42 -1.74 17.73
CA PHE A 136 -14.41 -2.82 17.76
C PHE A 136 -14.73 -3.31 19.17
N ASP A 137 -13.71 -3.47 20.02
CA ASP A 137 -13.90 -3.90 21.41
C ASP A 137 -14.73 -2.90 22.22
N GLY A 138 -14.55 -1.58 21.96
CA GLY A 138 -15.32 -0.52 22.60
C GLY A 138 -16.84 -0.57 22.34
N ARG A 139 -17.30 -1.34 21.35
CA ARG A 139 -18.73 -1.52 21.02
C ARG A 139 -19.35 -2.78 21.63
N GLY A 140 -18.63 -3.49 22.50
CA GLY A 140 -19.17 -4.65 23.22
C GLY A 140 -19.17 -5.96 22.41
N GLY A 141 -18.42 -6.03 21.31
CA GLY A 141 -18.17 -7.29 20.61
C GLY A 141 -17.06 -8.06 21.30
N GLY A 142 -17.37 -8.88 22.32
CA GLY A 142 -16.40 -9.66 23.10
C GLY A 142 -15.61 -10.70 22.29
N GLY A 143 -14.68 -10.26 21.45
CA GLY A 143 -14.05 -11.09 20.44
C GLY A 143 -12.58 -10.81 20.23
N THR A 144 -11.75 -11.82 20.43
CA THR A 144 -10.29 -11.78 20.56
C THR A 144 -9.45 -11.53 19.29
N ALA A 145 -10.00 -10.98 18.20
CA ALA A 145 -9.19 -10.75 17.00
C ALA A 145 -9.77 -9.66 16.11
N ALA A 146 -9.22 -8.45 16.16
CA ALA A 146 -9.55 -7.29 15.34
C ALA A 146 -9.78 -7.58 13.85
N PRO A 147 -10.61 -6.78 13.17
CA PRO A 147 -10.51 -6.69 11.72
C PRO A 147 -9.14 -6.12 11.29
N GLY A 148 -8.47 -6.74 10.33
CA GLY A 148 -7.34 -6.12 9.62
C GLY A 148 -7.75 -4.90 8.80
N ALA A 149 -7.11 -3.76 9.03
CA ALA A 149 -7.34 -2.54 8.27
C ALA A 149 -6.26 -2.38 7.20
N GLN A 150 -6.66 -2.15 5.94
CA GLN A 150 -5.70 -1.72 4.92
C GLN A 150 -5.18 -0.32 5.27
N SER A 151 -3.87 -0.19 5.45
CA SER A 151 -3.21 1.08 5.73
C SER A 151 -2.67 1.70 4.45
N LEU A 152 -3.27 2.81 3.99
CA LEU A 152 -2.79 3.51 2.79
C LEU A 152 -1.33 3.94 2.92
N GLY A 153 -0.93 4.41 4.11
CA GLY A 153 0.48 4.76 4.37
C GLY A 153 1.41 3.55 4.29
N ALA A 154 0.94 2.36 4.69
CA ALA A 154 1.72 1.14 4.53
C ALA A 154 1.91 0.76 3.06
N ALA A 155 0.83 0.81 2.27
CA ALA A 155 0.88 0.55 0.84
C ALA A 155 1.77 1.57 0.10
N LEU A 156 1.69 2.86 0.48
CA LEU A 156 2.51 3.93 -0.07
C LEU A 156 4.00 3.63 0.09
N PHE A 157 4.46 3.35 1.31
CA PHE A 157 5.88 3.13 1.56
C PHE A 157 6.38 1.78 1.02
N LEU A 158 5.57 0.72 1.06
CA LEU A 158 5.94 -0.54 0.41
C LEU A 158 6.07 -0.35 -1.11
N GLY A 159 5.11 0.33 -1.73
CA GLY A 159 5.14 0.65 -3.15
C GLY A 159 6.34 1.51 -3.53
N ALA A 160 6.67 2.52 -2.72
CA ALA A 160 7.85 3.34 -2.91
C ALA A 160 9.17 2.54 -2.79
N GLY A 161 9.27 1.64 -1.81
CA GLY A 161 10.44 0.77 -1.66
C GLY A 161 10.61 -0.17 -2.86
N LEU A 162 9.51 -0.75 -3.35
CA LEU A 162 9.52 -1.59 -4.56
C LEU A 162 9.91 -0.78 -5.80
N ALA A 163 9.43 0.45 -5.94
CA ALA A 163 9.82 1.34 -7.04
C ALA A 163 11.33 1.66 -6.99
N LEU A 164 11.89 1.96 -5.82
CA LEU A 164 13.34 2.19 -5.69
C LEU A 164 14.16 0.95 -6.05
N LEU A 165 13.75 -0.24 -5.59
CA LEU A 165 14.40 -1.50 -5.98
C LEU A 165 14.31 -1.72 -7.49
N PHE A 166 13.15 -1.45 -8.07
CA PHE A 166 12.95 -1.57 -9.51
C PHE A 166 13.95 -0.70 -10.30
N TYR A 167 14.07 0.59 -9.98
CA TYR A 167 15.04 1.47 -10.63
C TYR A 167 16.50 1.06 -10.38
N ARG A 168 16.79 0.39 -9.26
CA ARG A 168 18.13 -0.11 -8.95
C ARG A 168 18.54 -1.30 -9.82
N PHE A 169 17.60 -2.20 -10.12
CA PHE A 169 17.86 -3.43 -10.88
C PHE A 169 17.64 -3.28 -12.39
N PHE A 170 16.86 -2.27 -12.81
CA PHE A 170 16.58 -1.97 -14.20
C PHE A 170 17.16 -0.59 -14.57
N PRO A 171 18.49 -0.46 -14.70
CA PRO A 171 19.11 0.80 -15.08
C PRO A 171 18.68 1.22 -16.50
N LEU A 172 18.59 2.54 -16.72
CA LEU A 172 18.17 3.19 -17.96
C LEU A 172 18.97 2.77 -19.23
N ASP A 173 20.17 2.20 -19.05
CA ASP A 173 21.13 1.94 -20.12
C ASP A 173 20.90 0.68 -20.95
N THR A 174 19.75 0.02 -20.87
CA THR A 174 19.50 -1.17 -21.71
C THR A 174 19.27 -0.75 -23.17
N ALA A 175 20.36 -0.64 -23.93
CA ALA A 175 20.42 -0.43 -25.38
C ALA A 175 19.91 -1.64 -26.20
N ALA A 176 18.89 -2.34 -25.72
CA ALA A 176 18.31 -3.48 -26.42
C ALA A 176 17.35 -2.97 -27.51
N SER A 177 17.67 -3.24 -28.78
CA SER A 177 16.87 -2.88 -29.96
C SER A 177 15.68 -3.81 -30.22
N GLY A 178 15.38 -4.74 -29.31
CA GLY A 178 14.26 -5.68 -29.42
C GLY A 178 12.98 -5.22 -28.69
N PRO A 179 11.84 -5.92 -28.90
CA PRO A 179 10.57 -5.62 -28.23
C PRO A 179 10.67 -5.60 -26.70
N ALA A 180 11.48 -6.49 -26.13
CA ALA A 180 11.77 -6.51 -24.70
C ALA A 180 12.55 -5.27 -24.24
N GLY A 181 13.44 -4.74 -25.10
CA GLY A 181 14.20 -3.52 -24.83
C GLY A 181 13.32 -2.26 -24.86
N VAL A 182 12.36 -2.20 -25.79
CA VAL A 182 11.32 -1.15 -25.80
C VAL A 182 10.49 -1.21 -24.52
N LEU A 183 10.08 -2.41 -24.09
CA LEU A 183 9.33 -2.58 -22.84
C LEU A 183 10.15 -2.15 -21.61
N LEU A 184 11.43 -2.53 -21.56
CA LEU A 184 12.35 -2.16 -20.48
C LEU A 184 12.64 -0.66 -20.44
N ARG A 185 12.79 -0.02 -21.60
CA ARG A 185 12.98 1.43 -21.71
C ARG A 185 11.73 2.21 -21.31
N ALA A 186 10.55 1.73 -21.72
CA ALA A 186 9.27 2.25 -21.27
C ALA A 186 9.13 2.15 -19.76
N LEU A 187 9.62 1.05 -19.18
CA LEU A 187 9.57 0.76 -17.76
C LEU A 187 10.54 1.63 -16.94
N ALA A 188 11.77 1.84 -17.43
CA ALA A 188 12.81 2.59 -16.74
C ALA A 188 12.82 4.09 -17.05
N GLY A 189 11.86 4.59 -17.83
CA GLY A 189 11.92 5.89 -18.51
C GLY A 189 12.34 7.09 -17.63
N PRO A 190 13.07 8.06 -18.20
CA PRO A 190 13.74 9.12 -17.45
C PRO A 190 12.82 10.27 -17.00
N THR A 191 11.55 10.28 -17.43
CA THR A 191 10.66 11.42 -17.17
C THR A 191 10.03 11.34 -15.77
N ALA A 192 9.72 12.50 -15.19
CA ALA A 192 8.98 12.55 -13.92
C ALA A 192 7.61 11.83 -14.00
N VAL A 193 6.98 11.87 -15.18
CA VAL A 193 5.72 11.16 -15.44
C VAL A 193 5.91 9.64 -15.38
N HIS A 194 7.01 9.11 -15.94
CA HIS A 194 7.34 7.69 -15.81
C HIS A 194 7.51 7.28 -14.34
N LEU A 195 8.31 8.04 -13.58
CA LEU A 195 8.51 7.78 -12.15
C LEU A 195 7.17 7.77 -11.40
N ALA A 196 6.28 8.72 -11.70
CA ALA A 196 4.95 8.79 -11.10
C ALA A 196 4.11 7.55 -11.44
N ILE A 197 4.12 7.08 -12.69
CA ILE A 197 3.39 5.88 -13.12
C ILE A 197 3.94 4.64 -12.41
N VAL A 198 5.27 4.45 -12.38
CA VAL A 198 5.92 3.31 -11.73
C VAL A 198 5.63 3.30 -10.23
N LEU A 199 5.79 4.45 -9.56
CA LEU A 199 5.47 4.60 -8.15
C LEU A 199 3.99 4.27 -7.88
N LEU A 200 3.08 4.87 -8.64
CA LEU A 200 1.66 4.64 -8.52
C LEU A 200 1.29 3.16 -8.70
N PHE A 201 1.87 2.52 -9.72
CA PHE A 201 1.68 1.10 -9.99
C PHE A 201 2.11 0.23 -8.81
N PHE A 202 3.31 0.45 -8.25
CA PHE A 202 3.78 -0.35 -7.11
C PHE A 202 2.99 -0.08 -5.82
N VAL A 203 2.52 1.15 -5.61
CA VAL A 203 1.63 1.48 -4.48
C VAL A 203 0.29 0.76 -4.60
N LEU A 204 -0.30 0.76 -5.80
CA LEU A 204 -1.51 0.01 -6.10
C LEU A 204 -1.31 -1.49 -5.91
N LEU A 205 -0.22 -2.03 -6.45
CA LEU A 205 0.12 -3.45 -6.32
C LEU A 205 0.32 -3.84 -4.86
N ALA A 206 1.03 -3.02 -4.07
CA ALA A 206 1.21 -3.23 -2.64
C ALA A 206 -0.13 -3.26 -1.89
N ALA A 207 -1.05 -2.32 -2.18
CA ALA A 207 -2.38 -2.30 -1.57
C ALA A 207 -3.21 -3.53 -1.94
N LEU A 208 -3.14 -3.98 -3.19
CA LEU A 208 -3.84 -5.17 -3.67
C LEU A 208 -3.27 -6.46 -3.06
N LEU A 209 -1.94 -6.58 -2.97
CA LEU A 209 -1.26 -7.72 -2.36
C LEU A 209 -1.56 -7.82 -0.86
N ASP A 210 -1.60 -6.70 -0.14
CA ASP A 210 -1.98 -6.66 1.26
C ASP A 210 -3.41 -7.16 1.47
N GLY A 211 -4.34 -6.70 0.61
CA GLY A 211 -5.71 -7.22 0.56
C GLY A 211 -5.76 -8.72 0.29
N ALA A 212 -5.02 -9.20 -0.72
CA ALA A 212 -4.99 -10.61 -1.08
C ALA A 212 -4.41 -11.48 0.05
N ALA A 213 -3.35 -11.02 0.71
CA ALA A 213 -2.74 -11.70 1.85
C ALA A 213 -3.72 -11.81 3.03
N MET A 214 -4.54 -10.77 3.27
CA MET A 214 -5.62 -10.81 4.24
C MET A 214 -6.63 -11.92 3.91
N LEU A 215 -7.14 -11.97 2.68
CA LEU A 215 -8.12 -12.98 2.26
C LEU A 215 -7.55 -14.41 2.31
N ILE A 216 -6.29 -14.60 1.96
CA ILE A 216 -5.64 -15.93 2.05
C ILE A 216 -5.56 -16.39 3.51
N ARG A 217 -5.23 -15.50 4.44
CA ARG A 217 -5.20 -15.81 5.88
C ARG A 217 -6.59 -16.21 6.38
N GLU A 218 -7.62 -15.45 6.02
CA GLU A 218 -9.01 -15.78 6.37
C GLU A 218 -9.48 -17.11 5.77
N ALA A 219 -9.19 -17.36 4.48
CA ALA A 219 -9.56 -18.60 3.82
C ALA A 219 -8.88 -19.83 4.43
N ARG A 220 -7.60 -19.72 4.80
CA ARG A 220 -6.87 -20.79 5.51
C ARG A 220 -7.49 -21.07 6.87
N TRP A 221 -7.82 -20.01 7.60
CA TRP A 221 -8.45 -20.14 8.90
C TRP A 221 -9.81 -20.85 8.81
N LEU A 222 -10.68 -20.43 7.87
CA LEU A 222 -11.97 -21.08 7.65
C LEU A 222 -11.81 -22.54 7.22
N GLY A 223 -10.82 -22.83 6.38
CA GLY A 223 -10.47 -24.20 6.00
C GLY A 223 -10.10 -25.06 7.20
N GLN A 224 -9.33 -24.52 8.13
CA GLN A 224 -8.94 -25.20 9.37
C GLN A 224 -10.15 -25.39 10.30
N ALA A 225 -10.94 -24.35 10.56
CA ALA A 225 -12.13 -24.43 11.40
C ALA A 225 -13.13 -25.48 10.90
N ARG A 226 -13.32 -25.56 9.56
CA ARG A 226 -14.17 -26.58 8.94
C ARG A 226 -13.65 -28.00 9.14
N ARG A 227 -12.33 -28.21 9.07
CA ARG A 227 -11.71 -29.53 9.32
C ARG A 227 -11.86 -29.97 10.76
N GLU A 228 -11.82 -29.02 11.68
CA GLU A 228 -11.94 -29.27 13.13
C GLU A 228 -13.40 -29.34 13.59
N GLY A 229 -14.37 -29.26 12.67
CA GLY A 229 -15.80 -29.28 13.01
C GLY A 229 -16.25 -28.09 13.86
N ARG A 230 -15.45 -27.01 13.92
CA ARG A 230 -15.82 -25.80 14.66
C ARG A 230 -16.88 -25.04 13.87
N THR A 231 -18.15 -25.29 14.20
CA THR A 231 -19.30 -24.53 13.68
C THR A 231 -19.65 -23.34 14.56
N ALA A 232 -19.04 -23.26 15.75
CA ALA A 232 -19.30 -22.19 16.70
C ALA A 232 -18.83 -20.84 16.14
N TRP A 233 -19.80 -19.97 15.86
CA TRP A 233 -19.59 -18.61 15.35
C TRP A 233 -18.58 -17.80 16.18
N SER A 234 -18.55 -18.04 17.49
CA SER A 234 -17.63 -17.39 18.42
C SER A 234 -16.15 -17.65 18.12
N SER A 235 -15.84 -18.73 17.41
CA SER A 235 -14.46 -19.09 17.04
C SER A 235 -13.93 -18.32 15.83
N LEU A 236 -14.81 -17.75 14.98
CA LEU A 236 -14.42 -17.02 13.78
C LEU A 236 -13.56 -15.78 14.11
N PRO A 237 -12.55 -15.42 13.28
CA PRO A 237 -11.84 -14.14 13.36
C PRO A 237 -12.85 -12.98 13.33
N ALA A 238 -12.60 -11.82 13.97
CA ALA A 238 -13.65 -10.79 13.99
C ALA A 238 -14.04 -10.31 12.59
N GLN A 239 -13.14 -10.30 11.60
CA GLN A 239 -13.56 -10.03 10.22
C GLN A 239 -14.54 -11.04 9.67
N SER A 240 -14.27 -12.32 9.85
CA SER A 240 -15.17 -13.37 9.39
C SER A 240 -16.47 -13.36 10.19
N ARG A 241 -16.45 -13.02 11.49
CA ARG A 241 -17.67 -12.81 12.29
C ARG A 241 -18.47 -11.61 11.84
N VAL A 242 -17.81 -10.49 11.57
CA VAL A 242 -18.47 -9.30 11.07
C VAL A 242 -19.05 -9.61 9.71
N ARG A 243 -18.28 -10.16 8.76
CA ARG A 243 -18.81 -10.58 7.45
C ARG A 243 -19.95 -11.60 7.56
N ALA A 244 -19.84 -12.59 8.43
CA ALA A 244 -20.92 -13.55 8.68
C ALA A 244 -22.16 -12.86 9.28
N TRP A 245 -21.97 -11.91 10.20
CA TRP A 245 -23.05 -11.18 10.88
C TRP A 245 -23.76 -10.25 9.90
N LEU A 246 -22.97 -9.58 9.06
CA LEU A 246 -23.45 -8.76 7.96
C LEU A 246 -24.24 -9.59 6.94
N ALA A 247 -23.89 -10.87 6.77
CA ALA A 247 -24.53 -11.80 5.87
C ALA A 247 -25.67 -12.62 6.51
N ALA A 248 -26.00 -12.41 7.79
CA ALA A 248 -27.04 -13.16 8.48
C ALA A 248 -28.44 -12.79 7.94
N PRO A 249 -29.33 -13.78 7.73
CA PRO A 249 -30.65 -13.55 7.13
C PRO A 249 -31.57 -12.67 7.97
N ASP A 250 -31.42 -12.68 9.30
CA ASP A 250 -32.25 -11.89 10.24
C ASP A 250 -31.75 -10.46 10.44
N ARG A 251 -30.80 -9.99 9.62
CA ARG A 251 -30.35 -8.61 9.68
C ARG A 251 -31.53 -7.68 9.34
N PRO A 252 -31.77 -6.61 10.13
CA PRO A 252 -32.74 -5.60 9.73
C PRO A 252 -32.35 -5.07 8.34
N ALA A 253 -33.18 -5.37 7.35
CA ALA A 253 -32.92 -5.00 5.97
C ALA A 253 -32.81 -3.47 5.86
N GLY A 254 -31.63 -2.98 5.46
CA GLY A 254 -31.50 -1.62 4.94
C GLY A 254 -30.36 -0.75 5.48
N GLU A 255 -29.73 -1.07 6.61
CA GLU A 255 -28.70 -0.18 7.17
C GLU A 255 -27.28 -0.68 6.87
N PRO A 256 -26.50 -0.01 5.98
CA PRO A 256 -25.09 -0.34 5.75
C PRO A 256 -24.32 -0.19 7.06
N THR A 257 -23.39 -1.10 7.34
CA THR A 257 -22.58 -0.92 8.55
C THR A 257 -21.39 -0.03 8.27
N PRO A 258 -20.87 0.67 9.30
CA PRO A 258 -19.67 1.48 9.15
C PRO A 258 -18.48 0.71 8.55
N LEU A 259 -18.39 -0.62 8.77
CA LEU A 259 -17.31 -1.43 8.19
C LEU A 259 -17.51 -1.69 6.69
N ASP A 260 -18.75 -1.94 6.26
CA ASP A 260 -19.09 -2.07 4.83
C ASP A 260 -18.73 -0.79 4.08
N GLU A 261 -19.05 0.36 4.67
CA GLU A 261 -18.75 1.67 4.12
C GLU A 261 -17.24 1.90 4.02
N VAL A 262 -16.46 1.54 5.04
CA VAL A 262 -15.00 1.68 5.03
C VAL A 262 -14.35 0.79 3.97
N HIS A 263 -14.76 -0.48 3.85
CA HIS A 263 -14.25 -1.36 2.80
C HIS A 263 -14.65 -0.88 1.39
N ALA A 264 -15.91 -0.46 1.21
CA ALA A 264 -16.38 0.09 -0.05
C ALA A 264 -15.64 1.37 -0.42
N ALA A 265 -15.36 2.25 0.54
CA ALA A 265 -14.58 3.47 0.35
C ALA A 265 -13.14 3.15 -0.07
N SER A 266 -12.47 2.18 0.58
CA SER A 266 -11.13 1.74 0.19
C SER A 266 -11.09 1.18 -1.25
N ARG A 267 -12.05 0.32 -1.61
CA ARG A 267 -12.15 -0.23 -2.98
C ARG A 267 -12.47 0.85 -4.01
N ARG A 268 -13.35 1.80 -3.68
CA ARG A 268 -13.64 2.96 -4.54
C ARG A 268 -12.38 3.80 -4.76
N PHE A 269 -11.62 4.04 -3.71
CA PHE A 269 -10.35 4.76 -3.79
C PHE A 269 -9.35 4.04 -4.69
N LEU A 270 -9.16 2.72 -4.54
CA LEU A 270 -8.27 1.94 -5.41
C LEU A 270 -8.70 1.98 -6.88
N ARG A 271 -10.01 1.92 -7.16
CA ARG A 271 -10.54 2.04 -8.54
C ARG A 271 -10.24 3.40 -9.16
N VAL A 272 -10.42 4.47 -8.39
CA VAL A 272 -10.07 5.83 -8.82
C VAL A 272 -8.56 5.92 -9.06
N LEU A 273 -7.76 5.35 -8.17
CA LEU A 273 -6.30 5.38 -8.28
C LEU A 273 -5.80 4.59 -9.50
N LEU A 274 -6.43 3.45 -9.81
CA LEU A 274 -6.20 2.67 -11.03
C LEU A 274 -6.53 3.47 -12.30
N SER A 275 -7.60 4.28 -12.29
CA SER A 275 -7.94 5.12 -13.46
C SER A 275 -6.91 6.22 -13.75
N PHE A 276 -6.07 6.58 -12.78
CA PHE A 276 -5.02 7.58 -13.01
C PHE A 276 -3.83 7.03 -13.82
N LEU A 277 -3.54 5.73 -13.79
CA LEU A 277 -2.44 5.13 -14.57
C LEU A 277 -2.54 5.42 -16.09
N PRO A 278 -3.66 5.13 -16.77
CA PRO A 278 -3.79 5.46 -18.19
C PRO A 278 -3.85 6.98 -18.44
N LEU A 279 -4.42 7.77 -17.52
CA LEU A 279 -4.46 9.23 -17.63
C LEU A 279 -3.06 9.85 -17.55
N LEU A 280 -2.19 9.34 -16.67
CA LEU A 280 -0.79 9.75 -16.60
C LEU A 280 -0.02 9.34 -17.87
N GLY A 281 -0.31 8.16 -18.41
CA GLY A 281 0.24 7.71 -19.68
C GLY A 281 -0.14 8.62 -20.86
N PHE A 282 -1.40 9.06 -20.91
CA PHE A 282 -1.88 10.06 -21.87
C PHE A 282 -1.26 11.45 -21.62
N LEU A 283 -1.13 11.87 -20.37
CA LEU A 283 -0.46 13.14 -20.04
C LEU A 283 0.98 13.17 -20.56
N GLY A 284 1.70 12.04 -20.48
CA GLY A 284 3.03 11.88 -21.08
C GLY A 284 3.04 12.20 -22.57
N THR A 285 2.09 11.66 -23.35
CA THR A 285 2.02 11.94 -24.80
C THR A 285 1.70 13.38 -25.10
N VAL A 286 0.77 13.99 -24.35
CA VAL A 286 0.40 15.38 -24.57
C VAL A 286 1.60 16.30 -24.33
N ILE A 287 2.36 16.07 -23.25
CA ILE A 287 3.61 16.80 -22.98
C ILE A 287 4.61 16.55 -24.11
N GLY A 288 4.81 15.30 -24.50
CA GLY A 288 5.71 14.89 -25.57
C GLY A 288 5.42 15.57 -26.90
N LEU A 289 4.16 15.52 -27.33
CA LEU A 289 3.70 16.11 -28.57
C LEU A 289 3.81 17.64 -28.54
N SER A 290 3.49 18.27 -27.41
CA SER A 290 3.61 19.72 -27.24
C SER A 290 5.05 20.19 -27.39
N ILE A 291 6.02 19.46 -26.81
CA ILE A 291 7.45 19.74 -26.97
C ILE A 291 7.89 19.55 -28.42
N ALA A 292 7.48 18.43 -29.06
CA ALA A 292 7.85 18.13 -30.44
C ALA A 292 7.33 19.20 -31.41
N VAL A 293 6.07 19.64 -31.26
CA VAL A 293 5.47 20.70 -32.08
C VAL A 293 6.13 22.05 -31.83
N GLY A 294 6.42 22.40 -30.57
CA GLY A 294 7.16 23.63 -30.24
C GLY A 294 8.56 23.68 -30.84
N ALA A 295 9.25 22.53 -30.90
CA ALA A 295 10.56 22.40 -31.53
C ALA A 295 10.51 22.59 -33.06
N LEU A 296 9.43 22.17 -33.71
CA LEU A 296 9.20 22.39 -35.14
C LEU A 296 8.86 23.85 -35.44
N GLY A 297 8.03 24.50 -34.61
CA GLY A 297 7.62 25.90 -34.79
C GLY A 297 8.73 26.93 -34.57
N SER A 298 9.71 26.62 -33.72
CA SER A 298 10.84 27.52 -33.41
C SER A 298 12.00 27.46 -34.43
N ARG A 299 12.06 26.43 -35.28
CA ARG A 299 13.16 26.17 -36.22
C ARG A 299 12.86 26.53 -37.67
N GLY A 300 12.01 27.54 -37.91
CA GLY A 300 11.60 27.97 -39.25
C GLY A 300 12.74 27.99 -40.28
N ALA A 301 12.55 27.21 -41.36
CA ALA A 301 13.25 27.28 -42.65
C ALA A 301 14.79 27.18 -42.67
N SER A 302 15.46 26.55 -41.69
CA SER A 302 16.87 26.17 -41.85
C SER A 302 17.02 24.76 -42.44
N PRO A 303 17.89 24.55 -43.45
CA PRO A 303 18.17 23.23 -44.00
C PRO A 303 19.00 22.45 -42.98
N GLY A 304 18.34 21.50 -42.28
CA GLY A 304 18.96 20.72 -41.21
C GLY A 304 18.02 20.39 -40.04
N VAL A 305 16.70 20.31 -40.27
CA VAL A 305 15.72 19.96 -39.24
C VAL A 305 16.04 18.55 -38.71
N ASP A 306 16.44 18.45 -37.44
CA ASP A 306 16.67 17.19 -36.75
C ASP A 306 15.33 16.49 -36.41
N LEU A 307 14.79 15.85 -37.44
CA LEU A 307 13.60 15.00 -37.35
C LEU A 307 13.88 13.73 -36.53
N GLY A 308 15.14 13.25 -36.53
CA GLY A 308 15.55 12.05 -35.79
C GLY A 308 15.40 12.23 -34.29
N GLY A 309 15.93 13.33 -33.74
CA GLY A 309 15.76 13.67 -32.32
C GLY A 309 14.30 13.89 -31.92
N SER A 310 13.50 14.46 -32.81
CA SER A 310 12.08 14.72 -32.57
C SER A 310 11.24 13.43 -32.55
N LEU A 311 11.53 12.49 -33.44
CA LEU A 311 10.89 11.16 -33.49
C LEU A 311 11.31 10.27 -32.31
N ALA A 312 12.58 10.33 -31.89
CA ALA A 312 13.05 9.62 -30.70
C ALA A 312 12.35 10.13 -29.42
N GLY A 313 12.17 11.45 -29.29
CA GLY A 313 11.41 12.05 -28.19
C GLY A 313 9.94 11.61 -28.18
N LEU A 314 9.29 11.48 -29.34
CA LEU A 314 7.93 10.97 -29.45
C LEU A 314 7.82 9.48 -29.08
N ALA A 315 8.80 8.65 -29.45
CA ALA A 315 8.81 7.24 -29.12
C ALA A 315 8.80 6.99 -27.59
N ILE A 316 9.62 7.73 -26.84
CA ILE A 316 9.66 7.67 -25.35
C ILE A 316 8.30 8.00 -24.73
N GLN A 317 7.50 8.83 -25.39
CA GLN A 317 6.23 9.30 -24.85
C GLN A 317 5.10 8.30 -25.13
N PHE A 318 5.15 7.62 -26.29
CA PHE A 318 4.28 6.46 -26.54
C PHE A 318 4.61 5.29 -25.61
N GLU A 319 5.89 5.08 -25.29
CA GLU A 319 6.33 4.13 -24.28
C GLU A 319 5.72 4.43 -22.90
N THR A 320 5.65 5.72 -22.51
CA THR A 320 4.99 6.15 -21.24
C THR A 320 3.52 5.75 -21.20
N THR A 321 2.80 5.88 -22.33
CA THR A 321 1.40 5.49 -22.44
C THR A 321 1.22 4.00 -22.37
N LEU A 322 2.07 3.26 -23.08
CA LEU A 322 2.06 1.81 -23.05
C LEU A 322 2.24 1.32 -21.61
N LEU A 323 3.17 1.91 -20.87
CA LEU A 323 3.38 1.59 -19.45
C LEU A 323 2.13 1.88 -18.61
N GLY A 324 1.52 3.07 -18.76
CA GLY A 324 0.30 3.44 -18.04
C GLY A 324 -0.88 2.49 -18.31
N LEU A 325 -1.07 2.10 -19.58
CA LEU A 325 -2.11 1.16 -19.99
C LEU A 325 -1.85 -0.25 -19.46
N LEU A 326 -0.62 -0.74 -19.58
CA LEU A 326 -0.24 -2.08 -19.10
C LEU A 326 -0.37 -2.18 -17.58
N GLY A 327 0.14 -1.19 -16.85
CA GLY A 327 0.01 -1.11 -15.40
C GLY A 327 -1.47 -1.04 -14.97
N GLY A 328 -2.28 -0.25 -15.68
CA GLY A 328 -3.72 -0.16 -15.45
C GLY A 328 -4.43 -1.48 -15.68
N LEU A 329 -4.11 -2.21 -16.76
CA LEU A 329 -4.66 -3.52 -17.07
C LEU A 329 -4.32 -4.56 -15.99
N VAL A 330 -3.04 -4.66 -15.61
CA VAL A 330 -2.58 -5.58 -14.56
C VAL A 330 -3.27 -5.27 -13.24
N GLY A 331 -3.35 -4.00 -12.86
CA GLY A 331 -4.01 -3.58 -11.63
C GLY A 331 -5.51 -3.85 -11.63
N ALA A 332 -6.20 -3.60 -12.74
CA ALA A 332 -7.62 -3.91 -12.91
C ALA A 332 -7.90 -5.41 -12.82
N PHE A 333 -7.06 -6.24 -13.45
CA PHE A 333 -7.16 -7.69 -13.36
C PHE A 333 -6.94 -8.20 -11.92
N ALA A 334 -5.92 -7.69 -11.23
CA ALA A 334 -5.65 -8.05 -9.84
C ALA A 334 -6.79 -7.64 -8.90
N LEU A 335 -7.39 -6.46 -9.10
CA LEU A 335 -8.56 -6.02 -8.35
C LEU A 335 -9.78 -6.92 -8.61
N ALA A 336 -10.03 -7.30 -9.87
CA ALA A 336 -11.13 -8.21 -10.20
C ALA A 336 -10.95 -9.60 -9.56
N LEU A 337 -9.72 -10.11 -9.48
CA LEU A 337 -9.42 -11.35 -8.78
C LEU A 337 -9.67 -11.21 -7.27
N LEU A 338 -9.30 -10.07 -6.69
CA LEU A 338 -9.56 -9.77 -5.28
C LEU A 338 -11.07 -9.73 -4.99
N ASP A 339 -11.83 -8.96 -5.76
CA ASP A 339 -13.28 -8.86 -5.63
C ASP A 339 -13.97 -10.24 -5.73
N LYS A 340 -13.51 -11.09 -6.66
CA LYS A 340 -13.98 -12.47 -6.78
C LYS A 340 -13.73 -13.28 -5.50
N ARG A 341 -12.53 -13.19 -4.92
CA ARG A 341 -12.19 -13.92 -3.68
C ARG A 341 -12.98 -13.42 -2.48
N GLU A 342 -13.26 -12.13 -2.40
CA GLU A 342 -14.11 -11.56 -1.36
C GLU A 342 -15.53 -12.11 -1.46
N ALA A 343 -16.11 -12.14 -2.66
CA ALA A 343 -17.45 -12.69 -2.88
C ALA A 343 -17.52 -14.20 -2.53
N GLU A 344 -16.52 -14.99 -2.90
CA GLU A 344 -16.42 -16.41 -2.54
C GLU A 344 -16.38 -16.61 -1.01
N LEU A 345 -15.61 -15.75 -0.32
CA LEU A 345 -15.45 -15.79 1.12
C LEU A 345 -16.72 -15.38 1.86
N GLU A 346 -17.39 -14.33 1.40
CA GLU A 346 -18.68 -13.89 1.93
C GLU A 346 -19.74 -15.00 1.81
N ALA A 347 -19.81 -15.65 0.64
CA ALA A 347 -20.71 -16.78 0.44
C ALA A 347 -20.38 -17.96 1.37
N ALA A 348 -19.10 -18.22 1.66
CA ALA A 348 -18.70 -19.24 2.62
C ALA A 348 -19.14 -18.89 4.06
N CYS A 349 -18.93 -17.64 4.48
CA CYS A 349 -19.39 -17.14 5.77
C CYS A 349 -20.91 -17.23 5.92
N ARG A 350 -21.67 -16.87 4.88
CA ARG A 350 -23.15 -16.95 4.87
C ARG A 350 -23.66 -18.38 5.05
N ARG A 351 -23.00 -19.37 4.44
CA ARG A 351 -23.36 -20.78 4.62
C ARG A 351 -23.10 -21.26 6.05
N LEU A 352 -21.97 -20.86 6.64
CA LEU A 352 -21.66 -21.17 8.04
C LEU A 352 -22.69 -20.53 8.99
N ALA A 353 -23.05 -19.28 8.74
CA ALA A 353 -24.07 -18.57 9.48
C ALA A 353 -25.42 -19.30 9.48
N ALA A 354 -25.90 -19.70 8.31
CA ALA A 354 -27.14 -20.46 8.17
C ALA A 354 -27.10 -21.81 8.90
N SER A 355 -25.96 -22.53 8.83
CA SER A 355 -25.81 -23.81 9.54
C SER A 355 -25.78 -23.67 11.06
N ALA A 356 -25.26 -22.55 11.58
CA ALA A 356 -25.23 -22.28 13.01
C ALA A 356 -26.62 -21.89 13.54
N GLY A 357 -27.39 -21.09 12.79
CA GLY A 357 -28.77 -20.74 13.15
C GLY A 357 -29.68 -21.97 13.23
N ALA A 358 -29.61 -22.85 12.21
CA ALA A 358 -30.40 -24.09 12.20
C ALA A 358 -30.08 -25.04 13.36
N ALA A 359 -28.84 -25.03 13.88
CA ALA A 359 -28.46 -25.83 15.05
C ALA A 359 -28.94 -25.21 16.38
N GLY A 360 -29.09 -23.89 16.43
CA GLY A 360 -29.61 -23.18 17.60
C GLY A 360 -31.13 -23.35 17.79
N ASP A 361 -31.89 -23.41 16.69
CA ASP A 361 -33.35 -23.61 16.75
C ASP A 361 -33.76 -25.06 17.09
N ALA A 362 -32.82 -26.01 16.98
CA ALA A 362 -33.05 -27.43 17.27
C ALA A 362 -32.72 -27.84 18.72
N ALA A 363 -32.16 -26.93 19.52
CA ALA A 363 -31.73 -27.14 20.91
C ALA A 363 -32.65 -26.42 21.90
#